data_AF-A0A7M2QU58-F1
#
_entry.id   AF-A0A7M2QU58-F1
#
_cell.length_a   1.000
_cell.length_b   1.000
_cell.length_c   1.000
_cell.angle_alpha   90.00
_cell.angle_beta   90.00
_cell.angle_gamma   90.00
#
_symmetry.space_group_name_H-M   'P 1'
#
loop_
_entity.id
_entity.type
_entity.pdbx_description
1 polymer ?
#
loop_
_entity_poly.entity_id
_entity_poly.type
_entity_poly.pdbx_seq_one_letter_code
_entity_poly.pdbx_strand_id
1 'polypeptide(L)'
;MAGYIFTLDSFDSLLEIINNGIYSTNLKIPLKDAWGIHHEGTFADYLSMSEGDNVYFFIKRKIYGVGKLKNIAGDCKLLNFPDADIPRSKEFQELQDQMILNKTEFNLGNRFLCTFEGAPHFYKQGIDMDDVLESNPRAFKMLRVLWKLSFIKIDDIENKALLDVILKMNESKMFNQENIFDTSILLHDRVRALYSERYKVTSGNILEFASDGDFIKHEMAIEAGIISYIKNNRNGEFGHWDYLTHQVVASPFKPVDYMDKMDVFGYKFIPNFNTVSKYLVIEIKKDSATVDVIHQIMKYVDWVNQEYTYGDYDMIEAFVVAKDFPLEVIELKKLIGKRVFTKGRRPPKTGEWFNLKLLKYSFNKQLKKLQFEEVK
;
A
#
# COMPACT_ATOMS: atom_id res chain seq x y z
N MET A 1 9.62 -8.79 -3.20
CA MET A 1 8.38 -8.38 -3.90
C MET A 1 7.26 -8.45 -2.90
N ALA A 2 6.37 -7.46 -2.88
CA ALA A 2 5.20 -7.49 -2.00
C ALA A 2 4.12 -8.44 -2.52
N GLY A 3 3.10 -8.70 -1.71
CA GLY A 3 1.89 -9.39 -2.13
C GLY A 3 0.65 -8.53 -1.89
N TYR A 4 -0.37 -8.70 -2.74
CA TYR A 4 -1.70 -8.08 -2.59
C TYR A 4 -2.75 -9.18 -2.57
N ILE A 5 -3.56 -9.23 -1.51
CA ILE A 5 -4.67 -10.18 -1.36
C ILE A 5 -5.97 -9.44 -1.57
N PHE A 6 -6.64 -9.70 -2.68
CA PHE A 6 -7.90 -9.09 -3.06
C PHE A 6 -9.09 -9.92 -2.59
N THR A 7 -9.98 -9.29 -1.84
CA THR A 7 -11.25 -9.88 -1.41
C THR A 7 -12.26 -9.78 -2.55
N LEU A 8 -12.81 -10.93 -2.96
CA LEU A 8 -13.87 -11.02 -3.96
C LEU A 8 -15.17 -11.55 -3.33
N ASP A 9 -16.29 -11.16 -3.94
CA ASP A 9 -17.64 -11.54 -3.51
C ASP A 9 -18.06 -12.93 -4.02
N SER A 10 -17.59 -13.33 -5.20
CA SER A 10 -18.03 -14.55 -5.87
C SER A 10 -16.94 -15.22 -6.71
N PHE A 11 -17.19 -16.47 -7.07
CA PHE A 11 -16.35 -17.23 -7.99
C PHE A 11 -16.50 -16.74 -9.44
N ASP A 12 -17.67 -16.23 -9.81
CA ASP A 12 -17.89 -15.64 -11.13
C ASP A 12 -17.03 -14.38 -11.32
N SER A 13 -16.93 -13.55 -10.28
CA SER A 13 -16.04 -12.39 -10.25
C SER A 13 -14.57 -12.81 -10.42
N LEU A 14 -14.14 -13.90 -9.76
CA LEU A 14 -12.80 -14.45 -9.94
C LEU A 14 -12.53 -14.89 -11.38
N LEU A 15 -13.47 -15.63 -11.99
CA LEU A 15 -13.37 -16.06 -13.37
C LEU A 15 -13.26 -14.89 -14.34
N GLU A 16 -14.10 -13.86 -14.16
CA GLU A 16 -14.07 -12.66 -14.97
C GLU A 16 -12.73 -11.92 -14.85
N ILE A 17 -12.26 -11.71 -13.62
CA ILE A 17 -11.02 -10.99 -13.34
C ILE A 17 -9.80 -11.72 -13.91
N ILE A 18 -9.72 -13.04 -13.72
CA ILE A 18 -8.64 -13.87 -14.26
C ILE A 18 -8.64 -13.89 -15.79
N ASN A 19 -9.81 -13.93 -16.43
CA ASN A 19 -9.93 -13.90 -17.89
C ASN A 19 -9.57 -12.53 -18.49
N ASN A 20 -9.84 -11.45 -17.76
CA ASN A 20 -9.53 -10.10 -18.23
C ASN A 20 -8.08 -9.70 -17.96
N GLY A 21 -7.44 -10.27 -16.94
CA GLY A 21 -6.12 -9.86 -16.44
C GLY A 21 -6.14 -8.48 -15.79
N ILE A 22 -7.30 -8.06 -15.25
CA ILE A 22 -7.52 -6.75 -14.63
C ILE A 22 -8.36 -6.90 -13.36
N TYR A 23 -7.90 -6.29 -12.26
CA TYR A 23 -8.68 -6.14 -11.03
C TYR A 23 -9.04 -4.68 -10.81
N SER A 24 -10.21 -4.45 -10.22
CA SER A 24 -10.64 -3.15 -9.73
C SER A 24 -11.50 -3.27 -8.50
N THR A 25 -11.27 -2.40 -7.53
CA THR A 25 -12.16 -2.23 -6.40
C THR A 25 -13.43 -1.53 -6.87
N ASN A 26 -14.60 -2.11 -6.57
CA ASN A 26 -15.85 -1.41 -6.79
C ASN A 26 -16.05 -0.33 -5.71
N LEU A 27 -16.10 0.94 -6.12
CA LEU A 27 -16.25 2.08 -5.23
C LEU A 27 -17.65 2.67 -5.34
N LYS A 28 -18.25 2.98 -4.19
CA LYS A 28 -19.48 3.76 -4.15
C LYS A 28 -19.14 5.23 -4.40
N ILE A 29 -19.48 5.73 -5.59
CA ILE A 29 -19.26 7.14 -5.93
C ILE A 29 -19.99 8.02 -4.90
N PRO A 30 -19.29 8.98 -4.26
CA PRO A 30 -19.90 9.83 -3.25
C PRO A 30 -20.96 10.76 -3.88
N LEU A 31 -22.02 11.04 -3.12
CA LEU A 31 -23.05 12.02 -3.52
C LEU A 31 -22.59 13.47 -3.36
N LYS A 32 -21.59 13.68 -2.50
CA LYS A 32 -20.91 14.96 -2.31
C LYS A 32 -19.68 14.93 -3.18
N ASP A 33 -19.31 16.07 -3.78
CA ASP A 33 -18.17 16.22 -4.68
C ASP A 33 -16.80 16.10 -3.98
N ALA A 34 -16.62 15.12 -3.10
CA ALA A 34 -15.44 14.87 -2.30
C ALA A 34 -15.30 13.38 -2.00
N TRP A 35 -14.06 12.88 -2.08
CA TRP A 35 -13.74 11.52 -1.62
C TRP A 35 -13.82 11.44 -0.09
N GLY A 36 -14.25 10.27 0.39
CA GLY A 36 -14.21 9.95 1.82
C GLY A 36 -12.91 9.25 2.21
N ILE A 37 -12.58 9.25 3.51
CA ILE A 37 -11.36 8.64 4.05
C ILE A 37 -11.13 7.20 3.56
N HIS A 38 -12.18 6.36 3.50
CA HIS A 38 -12.05 4.98 3.02
C HIS A 38 -11.69 4.88 1.52
N HIS A 39 -12.10 5.86 0.70
CA HIS A 39 -11.69 5.94 -0.70
C HIS A 39 -10.21 6.32 -0.80
N GLU A 40 -9.80 7.34 -0.03
CA GLU A 40 -8.42 7.82 0.01
C GLU A 40 -7.45 6.70 0.41
N GLY A 41 -7.82 5.87 1.40
CA GLY A 41 -7.02 4.71 1.80
C GLY A 41 -6.91 3.66 0.69
N THR A 42 -8.03 3.36 0.02
CA THR A 42 -8.01 2.46 -1.14
C THR A 42 -7.09 3.00 -2.25
N PHE A 43 -7.11 4.32 -2.48
CA PHE A 43 -6.22 4.93 -3.48
C PHE A 43 -4.75 4.91 -3.05
N ALA A 44 -4.45 5.10 -1.76
CA ALA A 44 -3.12 4.95 -1.20
C ALA A 44 -2.57 3.53 -1.44
N ASP A 45 -3.41 2.51 -1.27
CA ASP A 45 -3.06 1.13 -1.60
C ASP A 45 -2.68 0.96 -3.07
N TYR A 46 -3.49 1.47 -4.01
CA TYR A 46 -3.15 1.44 -5.45
C TYR A 46 -1.86 2.19 -5.73
N LEU A 47 -1.68 3.40 -5.19
CA LEU A 47 -0.46 4.21 -5.38
C LEU A 47 0.80 3.45 -4.95
N SER A 48 0.69 2.60 -3.93
CA SER A 48 1.80 1.77 -3.43
C SER A 48 2.22 0.63 -4.38
N MET A 49 1.38 0.22 -5.34
CA MET A 49 1.62 -0.93 -6.24
C MET A 49 2.75 -0.72 -7.23
N SER A 50 3.56 -1.76 -7.42
CA SER A 50 4.66 -1.81 -8.39
C SER A 50 4.55 -3.05 -9.28
N GLU A 51 5.09 -2.96 -10.52
CA GLU A 51 5.22 -4.14 -11.39
C GLU A 51 6.03 -5.23 -10.69
N GLY A 52 5.57 -6.48 -10.83
CA GLY A 52 6.18 -7.65 -10.22
C GLY A 52 5.64 -8.01 -8.83
N ASP A 53 4.94 -7.12 -8.13
CA ASP A 53 4.26 -7.49 -6.89
C ASP A 53 3.23 -8.60 -7.15
N ASN A 54 3.12 -9.55 -6.22
CA ASN A 54 2.23 -10.70 -6.38
C ASN A 54 0.78 -10.31 -6.11
N VAL A 55 -0.14 -11.00 -6.80
CA VAL A 55 -1.58 -10.86 -6.58
C VAL A 55 -2.21 -12.18 -6.20
N TYR A 56 -3.12 -12.15 -5.24
CA TYR A 56 -3.85 -13.29 -4.71
C TYR A 56 -5.33 -12.95 -4.63
N PHE A 57 -6.20 -13.93 -4.84
CA PHE A 57 -7.64 -13.74 -4.74
C PHE A 57 -8.21 -14.55 -3.59
N PHE A 58 -8.88 -13.86 -2.67
CA PHE A 58 -9.52 -14.39 -1.49
C PHE A 58 -11.03 -14.36 -1.63
N ILE A 59 -11.69 -15.51 -1.50
CA ILE A 59 -13.15 -15.62 -1.45
C ILE A 59 -13.53 -16.41 -0.22
N LYS A 60 -14.34 -15.78 0.66
CA LYS A 60 -14.85 -16.33 1.92
C LYS A 60 -13.75 -16.75 2.89
N ARG A 61 -13.11 -17.89 2.65
CA ARG A 61 -12.06 -18.49 3.48
C ARG A 61 -10.88 -19.00 2.65
N LYS A 62 -10.94 -18.90 1.32
CA LYS A 62 -9.98 -19.58 0.44
C LYS A 62 -9.19 -18.61 -0.43
N ILE A 63 -7.92 -18.93 -0.65
CA ILE A 63 -7.01 -18.22 -1.56
C ILE A 63 -6.74 -19.07 -2.81
N TYR A 64 -6.91 -18.49 -4.00
CA TYR A 64 -7.02 -19.23 -5.29
C TYR A 64 -5.78 -19.16 -6.20
N GLY A 65 -4.58 -19.27 -5.64
CA GLY A 65 -3.32 -19.24 -6.40
C GLY A 65 -2.75 -17.83 -6.53
N VAL A 66 -1.87 -17.63 -7.51
CA VAL A 66 -1.00 -16.44 -7.57
C VAL A 66 -0.82 -15.89 -8.98
N GLY A 67 -0.86 -14.57 -9.06
CA GLY A 67 -0.45 -13.78 -10.21
C GLY A 67 0.67 -12.80 -9.86
N LYS A 68 1.03 -11.97 -10.81
CA LYS A 68 1.92 -10.82 -10.61
C LYS A 68 1.40 -9.60 -11.37
N LEU A 69 1.51 -8.43 -10.74
CA LEU A 69 1.22 -7.15 -11.37
C LEU A 69 2.12 -6.96 -12.58
N LYS A 70 1.54 -6.51 -13.69
CA LYS A 70 2.22 -6.40 -14.98
C LYS A 70 2.07 -4.99 -15.52
N ASN A 71 3.15 -4.37 -15.98
CA ASN A 71 3.02 -3.11 -16.70
C ASN A 71 2.61 -3.40 -18.16
N ILE A 72 1.41 -2.98 -18.53
CA ILE A 72 0.88 -3.16 -19.89
C ILE A 72 1.09 -1.91 -20.74
N ALA A 73 0.90 -0.73 -20.15
CA ALA A 73 1.14 0.56 -20.77
C ALA A 73 1.40 1.60 -19.68
N GLY A 74 2.63 2.13 -19.64
CA GLY A 74 3.07 3.15 -18.69
C GLY A 74 3.30 2.63 -17.26
N ASP A 75 2.29 2.00 -16.64
CA ASP A 75 2.33 1.48 -15.27
C ASP A 75 1.47 0.20 -15.14
N CYS A 76 1.57 -0.51 -14.01
CA CYS A 76 0.71 -1.67 -13.72
C CYS A 76 -0.66 -1.27 -13.11
N LYS A 77 -0.83 0.02 -12.80
CA LYS A 77 -2.05 0.62 -12.23
C LYS A 77 -2.52 1.79 -13.08
N LEU A 78 -3.83 1.89 -13.27
CA LEU A 78 -4.45 2.81 -14.22
C LEU A 78 -5.77 3.33 -13.68
N LEU A 79 -6.18 4.52 -14.11
CA LEU A 79 -7.57 4.94 -14.02
C LEU A 79 -8.38 4.13 -15.04
N ASN A 80 -9.63 3.81 -14.73
CA ASN A 80 -10.50 3.08 -15.65
C ASN A 80 -10.86 3.92 -16.90
N PHE A 81 -10.96 5.23 -16.71
CA PHE A 81 -11.21 6.22 -17.75
C PHE A 81 -10.52 7.53 -17.34
N PRO A 82 -10.33 8.49 -18.27
CA PRO A 82 -9.80 9.81 -17.93
C PRO A 82 -10.62 10.45 -16.82
N ASP A 83 -9.95 11.04 -15.83
CA ASP A 83 -10.57 11.71 -14.68
C ASP A 83 -11.38 10.79 -13.75
N ALA A 84 -11.16 9.47 -13.77
CA ALA A 84 -11.85 8.54 -12.87
C ALA A 84 -11.50 8.75 -11.38
N ASP A 85 -10.44 9.48 -11.08
CA ASP A 85 -10.02 9.92 -9.74
C ASP A 85 -10.71 11.21 -9.28
N ILE A 86 -11.66 11.73 -10.05
CA ILE A 86 -12.59 12.79 -9.64
C ILE A 86 -13.83 12.14 -8.97
N PRO A 87 -14.33 12.66 -7.83
CA PRO A 87 -15.48 12.10 -7.10
C PRO A 87 -16.83 12.33 -7.80
N ARG A 88 -16.86 12.28 -9.14
CA ARG A 88 -18.04 12.48 -10.00
C ARG A 88 -17.94 11.55 -11.21
N SER A 89 -19.07 11.26 -11.84
CA SER A 89 -19.12 10.52 -13.09
C SER A 89 -20.13 11.14 -14.03
N LYS A 90 -19.82 11.06 -15.33
CA LYS A 90 -20.82 11.21 -16.39
C LYS A 90 -21.58 9.90 -16.57
N GLU A 91 -22.61 9.95 -17.39
CA GLU A 91 -23.39 8.76 -17.75
C GLU A 91 -22.53 7.72 -18.48
N PHE A 92 -22.87 6.44 -18.29
CA PHE A 92 -22.11 5.33 -18.85
C PHE A 92 -21.99 5.40 -20.37
N GLN A 93 -23.07 5.77 -21.06
CA GLN A 93 -23.12 5.84 -22.53
C GLN A 93 -22.16 6.89 -23.09
N GLU A 94 -21.81 7.92 -22.31
CA GLU A 94 -20.83 8.95 -22.69
C GLU A 94 -19.37 8.51 -22.46
N LEU A 95 -19.15 7.60 -21.51
CA LEU A 95 -17.81 7.19 -21.09
C LEU A 95 -17.38 5.83 -21.61
N GLN A 96 -18.31 4.92 -21.95
CA GLN A 96 -18.05 3.51 -22.25
C GLN A 96 -16.92 3.27 -23.26
N ASP A 97 -16.77 4.14 -24.27
CA ASP A 97 -15.73 4.00 -25.30
C ASP A 97 -14.34 4.34 -24.76
N GLN A 98 -14.25 5.19 -23.73
CA GLN A 98 -13.04 5.59 -23.03
C GLN A 98 -12.77 4.75 -21.77
N MET A 99 -13.68 3.85 -21.40
CA MET A 99 -13.53 3.00 -20.22
C MET A 99 -12.77 1.71 -20.58
N ILE A 100 -11.82 1.29 -19.74
CA ILE A 100 -11.14 -0.01 -19.89
C ILE A 100 -12.10 -1.14 -19.50
N LEU A 101 -12.68 -1.08 -18.29
CA LEU A 101 -13.80 -1.90 -17.87
C LEU A 101 -15.09 -1.17 -18.26
N ASN A 102 -15.80 -1.66 -19.27
CA ASN A 102 -16.89 -0.93 -19.92
C ASN A 102 -18.12 -1.81 -20.25
N LYS A 103 -18.39 -2.84 -19.45
CA LYS A 103 -19.48 -3.78 -19.74
C LYS A 103 -20.85 -3.20 -19.37
N THR A 104 -20.95 -2.54 -18.22
CA THR A 104 -22.21 -2.01 -17.70
C THR A 104 -21.99 -0.74 -16.88
N GLU A 105 -23.07 -0.06 -16.51
CA GLU A 105 -23.07 1.10 -15.59
C GLU A 105 -22.37 0.80 -14.25
N PHE A 106 -22.34 -0.45 -13.81
CA PHE A 106 -21.58 -0.88 -12.64
C PHE A 106 -20.11 -0.47 -12.73
N ASN A 107 -19.52 -0.50 -13.93
CA ASN A 107 -18.12 -0.16 -14.13
C ASN A 107 -17.80 1.33 -13.95
N LEU A 108 -18.80 2.20 -13.78
CA LEU A 108 -18.57 3.57 -13.34
C LEU A 108 -17.99 3.63 -11.92
N GLY A 109 -18.31 2.64 -11.08
CA GLY A 109 -17.74 2.49 -9.73
C GLY A 109 -16.30 1.97 -9.73
N ASN A 110 -15.86 1.33 -10.82
CA ASN A 110 -14.48 0.89 -11.00
C ASN A 110 -13.63 2.08 -11.43
N ARG A 111 -13.01 2.78 -10.46
CA ARG A 111 -12.22 3.99 -10.73
C ARG A 111 -10.76 3.70 -11.02
N PHE A 112 -10.16 2.86 -10.20
CA PHE A 112 -8.75 2.47 -10.26
C PHE A 112 -8.67 0.99 -10.61
N LEU A 113 -7.71 0.66 -11.47
CA LEU A 113 -7.46 -0.66 -11.98
C LEU A 113 -6.01 -1.04 -11.68
N CYS A 114 -5.76 -2.35 -11.54
CA CYS A 114 -4.44 -2.91 -11.73
C CYS A 114 -4.48 -4.05 -12.76
N THR A 115 -3.39 -4.19 -13.50
CA THR A 115 -3.21 -5.19 -14.55
C THR A 115 -2.25 -6.26 -14.05
N PHE A 116 -2.55 -7.53 -14.35
CA PHE A 116 -1.76 -8.66 -13.87
C PHE A 116 -1.81 -9.83 -14.86
N GLU A 117 -0.91 -10.79 -14.65
CA GLU A 117 -0.92 -12.09 -15.32
C GLU A 117 -0.75 -13.22 -14.29
N GLY A 118 -1.12 -14.46 -14.64
CA GLY A 118 -0.87 -15.62 -13.79
C GLY A 118 0.63 -15.85 -13.59
N ALA A 119 1.05 -16.18 -12.35
CA ALA A 119 2.46 -16.36 -12.00
C ALA A 119 2.67 -17.18 -10.71
N PRO A 120 2.80 -18.53 -10.79
CA PRO A 120 2.70 -19.34 -11.99
C PRO A 120 1.26 -19.46 -12.50
N HIS A 121 0.30 -19.78 -11.63
CA HIS A 121 -1.09 -20.05 -12.01
C HIS A 121 -2.07 -19.67 -10.89
N PHE A 122 -3.31 -19.39 -11.29
CA PHE A 122 -4.45 -19.46 -10.39
C PHE A 122 -5.06 -20.86 -10.44
N TYR A 123 -5.50 -21.37 -9.29
CA TYR A 123 -5.97 -22.75 -9.15
C TYR A 123 -7.46 -22.79 -8.82
N LYS A 124 -8.20 -23.72 -9.42
CA LYS A 124 -9.63 -23.95 -9.16
C LYS A 124 -9.88 -24.42 -7.73
N GLN A 125 -8.93 -25.15 -7.15
CA GLN A 125 -8.95 -25.52 -5.74
C GLN A 125 -8.19 -24.48 -4.90
N GLY A 126 -8.93 -23.59 -4.24
CA GLY A 126 -8.35 -22.67 -3.26
C GLY A 126 -7.98 -23.34 -1.94
N ILE A 127 -7.04 -22.73 -1.22
CA ILE A 127 -6.51 -23.20 0.08
C ILE A 127 -7.18 -22.42 1.20
N ASP A 128 -7.58 -23.09 2.28
CA ASP A 128 -8.21 -22.43 3.42
C ASP A 128 -7.22 -21.50 4.15
N MET A 129 -7.72 -20.35 4.61
CA MET A 129 -6.93 -19.34 5.31
C MET A 129 -6.31 -19.89 6.59
N ASP A 130 -6.99 -20.80 7.30
CA ASP A 130 -6.43 -21.39 8.51
C ASP A 130 -5.22 -22.27 8.16
N ASP A 131 -5.30 -23.08 7.11
CA ASP A 131 -4.16 -23.88 6.61
C ASP A 131 -2.97 -22.98 6.22
N VAL A 132 -3.24 -21.83 5.59
CA VAL A 132 -2.22 -20.83 5.26
C VAL A 132 -1.57 -20.30 6.53
N LEU A 133 -2.36 -19.82 7.48
CA LEU A 133 -1.85 -19.22 8.72
C LEU A 133 -1.12 -20.22 9.62
N GLU A 134 -1.48 -21.51 9.56
CA GLU A 134 -0.82 -22.60 10.29
C GLU A 134 0.49 -23.04 9.63
N SER A 135 0.64 -22.88 8.31
CA SER A 135 1.84 -23.32 7.57
C SER A 135 3.13 -22.61 8.01
N ASN A 136 3.04 -21.32 8.35
CA ASN A 136 4.15 -20.53 8.87
C ASN A 136 3.65 -19.40 9.78
N PRO A 137 3.22 -19.70 11.01
CA PRO A 137 2.49 -18.74 11.84
C PRO A 137 3.26 -17.46 12.16
N ARG A 138 4.59 -17.53 12.19
CA ARG A 138 5.49 -16.41 12.49
C ARG A 138 5.66 -15.43 11.34
N ALA A 139 5.45 -15.87 10.10
CA ALA A 139 5.54 -14.99 8.94
C ALA A 139 4.34 -14.04 8.88
N PHE A 140 3.13 -14.57 9.07
CA PHE A 140 1.89 -13.83 8.83
C PHE A 140 1.56 -12.84 9.96
N LYS A 141 1.63 -11.54 9.63
CA LYS A 141 1.25 -10.42 10.49
C LYS A 141 0.05 -9.68 9.88
N MET A 142 0.21 -9.13 8.68
CA MET A 142 -0.84 -8.36 7.99
C MET A 142 -1.96 -9.25 7.49
N LEU A 143 -1.68 -10.48 7.01
CA LEU A 143 -2.74 -11.38 6.53
C LEU A 143 -3.81 -11.66 7.61
N ARG A 144 -3.41 -11.69 8.90
CA ARG A 144 -4.31 -11.93 10.04
C ARG A 144 -5.32 -10.81 10.26
N VAL A 145 -5.11 -9.64 9.67
CA VAL A 145 -5.96 -8.46 9.84
C VAL A 145 -6.70 -8.08 8.55
N LEU A 146 -6.77 -8.99 7.58
CA LEU A 146 -7.66 -8.88 6.42
C LEU A 146 -9.13 -8.94 6.90
N TRP A 147 -9.67 -7.79 7.28
CA TRP A 147 -11.00 -7.65 7.88
C TRP A 147 -11.72 -6.42 7.34
N LYS A 148 -12.85 -6.64 6.66
CA LYS A 148 -13.67 -5.57 6.02
C LYS A 148 -12.89 -4.71 5.02
N LEU A 149 -11.86 -5.26 4.39
CA LEU A 149 -11.06 -4.60 3.37
C LEU A 149 -11.30 -5.21 1.99
N SER A 150 -11.29 -4.36 0.96
CA SER A 150 -11.29 -4.81 -0.43
C SER A 150 -10.02 -5.55 -0.78
N PHE A 151 -8.88 -5.13 -0.21
CA PHE A 151 -7.62 -5.85 -0.30
C PHE A 151 -6.64 -5.39 0.77
N ILE A 152 -5.56 -6.15 0.93
CA ILE A 152 -4.46 -5.83 1.85
C ILE A 152 -3.12 -6.08 1.17
N LYS A 153 -2.13 -5.25 1.51
CA LYS A 153 -0.74 -5.46 1.12
C LYS A 153 0.01 -6.22 2.21
N ILE A 154 0.83 -7.18 1.80
CA ILE A 154 1.73 -7.95 2.66
C ILE A 154 3.18 -7.77 2.19
N ASP A 155 4.12 -7.85 3.13
CA ASP A 155 5.54 -7.70 2.84
C ASP A 155 6.12 -8.90 2.08
N ASP A 156 7.41 -8.86 1.78
CA ASP A 156 8.09 -9.94 1.05
C ASP A 156 8.24 -11.24 1.84
N ILE A 157 8.26 -11.18 3.18
CA ILE A 157 8.33 -12.35 4.05
C ILE A 157 6.97 -13.07 4.05
N GLU A 158 5.88 -12.34 4.30
CA GLU A 158 4.52 -12.85 4.24
C GLU A 158 4.18 -13.35 2.83
N ASN A 159 4.57 -12.60 1.80
CA ASN A 159 4.33 -12.97 0.41
C ASN A 159 5.03 -14.29 0.06
N LYS A 160 6.29 -14.45 0.47
CA LYS A 160 7.03 -15.70 0.26
C LYS A 160 6.37 -16.86 0.99
N ALA A 161 5.97 -16.68 2.25
CA ALA A 161 5.30 -17.73 3.02
C ALA A 161 3.98 -18.16 2.36
N LEU A 162 3.19 -17.20 1.88
CA LEU A 162 1.93 -17.46 1.16
C LEU A 162 2.18 -18.21 -0.16
N LEU A 163 3.18 -17.79 -0.93
CA LEU A 163 3.57 -18.46 -2.16
C LEU A 163 4.01 -19.91 -1.90
N ASP A 164 4.88 -20.12 -0.91
CA ASP A 164 5.43 -21.44 -0.58
C ASP A 164 4.32 -22.44 -0.22
N VAL A 165 3.32 -22.04 0.61
CA VAL A 165 2.19 -22.94 0.95
C VAL A 165 1.28 -23.20 -0.24
N ILE A 166 1.03 -22.19 -1.09
CA ILE A 166 0.24 -22.35 -2.32
C ILE A 166 0.88 -23.36 -3.25
N LEU A 167 2.18 -23.22 -3.50
CA LEU A 167 2.93 -24.13 -4.36
C LEU A 167 3.01 -25.52 -3.76
N LYS A 168 3.25 -25.63 -2.44
CA LYS A 168 3.36 -26.93 -1.79
C LYS A 168 2.07 -27.73 -1.84
N MET A 169 0.93 -27.08 -1.62
CA MET A 169 -0.37 -27.76 -1.68
C MET A 169 -0.77 -28.18 -3.10
N ASN A 170 -0.27 -27.47 -4.11
CA ASN A 170 -0.56 -27.76 -5.51
C ASN A 170 0.55 -28.56 -6.21
N GLU A 171 1.64 -28.93 -5.52
CA GLU A 171 2.85 -29.53 -6.11
C GLU A 171 2.54 -30.71 -7.06
N SER A 172 1.66 -31.63 -6.65
CA SER A 172 1.29 -32.81 -7.45
C SER A 172 0.34 -32.52 -8.63
N LYS A 173 -0.35 -31.36 -8.61
CA LYS A 173 -1.35 -30.95 -9.61
C LYS A 173 -1.01 -29.61 -10.27
N MET A 174 0.22 -29.13 -10.09
CA MET A 174 0.64 -27.77 -10.42
C MET A 174 0.51 -27.48 -11.92
N PHE A 175 0.72 -28.51 -12.74
CA PHE A 175 0.63 -28.44 -14.21
C PHE A 175 -0.60 -29.19 -14.76
N ASN A 176 -1.53 -29.60 -13.90
CA ASN A 176 -2.77 -30.21 -14.34
C ASN A 176 -3.74 -29.11 -14.81
N GLN A 177 -3.99 -29.05 -16.11
CA GLN A 177 -4.91 -28.08 -16.74
C GLN A 177 -6.34 -28.16 -16.16
N GLU A 178 -6.77 -29.32 -15.68
CA GLU A 178 -8.08 -29.45 -15.03
C GLU A 178 -8.16 -28.65 -13.71
N ASN A 179 -7.03 -28.45 -13.02
CA ASN A 179 -6.95 -27.71 -11.75
C ASN A 179 -6.55 -26.24 -11.92
N ILE A 180 -6.11 -25.82 -13.10
CA ILE A 180 -5.66 -24.46 -13.37
C ILE A 180 -6.81 -23.68 -14.01
N PHE A 181 -7.00 -22.42 -13.62
CA PHE A 181 -7.85 -21.52 -14.39
C PHE A 181 -7.13 -21.10 -15.66
N ASP A 182 -7.85 -21.10 -16.78
CA ASP A 182 -7.38 -20.47 -18.00
C ASP A 182 -7.23 -18.97 -17.74
N THR A 183 -5.99 -18.51 -17.68
CA THR A 183 -5.68 -17.09 -17.57
C THR A 183 -5.67 -16.50 -18.97
N SER A 184 -6.52 -15.52 -19.22
CA SER A 184 -6.45 -14.73 -20.44
C SER A 184 -6.14 -13.28 -20.08
N ILE A 185 -5.60 -12.54 -21.06
CA ILE A 185 -5.25 -11.13 -20.92
C ILE A 185 -6.15 -10.28 -21.84
N LEU A 186 -7.44 -10.65 -21.92
CA LEU A 186 -8.39 -10.13 -22.92
C LEU A 186 -8.45 -8.61 -22.96
N LEU A 187 -8.30 -7.94 -21.81
CA LEU A 187 -8.38 -6.48 -21.74
C LEU A 187 -7.02 -5.79 -21.82
N HIS A 188 -5.90 -6.52 -21.89
CA HIS A 188 -4.58 -5.88 -22.03
C HIS A 188 -4.43 -5.15 -23.37
N ASP A 189 -4.98 -5.69 -24.46
CA ASP A 189 -4.97 -4.99 -25.75
C ASP A 189 -5.84 -3.74 -25.73
N ARG A 190 -6.98 -3.78 -25.03
CA ARG A 190 -7.81 -2.58 -24.81
C ARG A 190 -7.07 -1.53 -24.00
N VAL A 191 -6.36 -1.93 -22.95
CA VAL A 191 -5.47 -1.03 -22.18
C VAL A 191 -4.46 -0.37 -23.11
N ARG A 192 -3.74 -1.13 -23.94
CA ARG A 192 -2.75 -0.58 -24.89
C ARG A 192 -3.38 0.39 -25.88
N ALA A 193 -4.57 0.08 -26.40
CA ALA A 193 -5.26 0.90 -27.39
C ALA A 193 -5.78 2.23 -26.81
N LEU A 194 -6.24 2.24 -25.55
CA LEU A 194 -6.81 3.43 -24.91
C LEU A 194 -5.77 4.29 -24.18
N TYR A 195 -4.66 3.71 -23.75
CA TYR A 195 -3.73 4.36 -22.84
C TYR A 195 -3.24 5.71 -23.37
N SER A 196 -3.27 6.69 -22.48
CA SER A 196 -2.61 8.00 -22.60
C SER A 196 -2.26 8.48 -21.20
N GLU A 197 -1.48 9.55 -21.07
CA GLU A 197 -1.14 10.13 -19.75
C GLU A 197 -2.37 10.46 -18.89
N ARG A 198 -3.55 10.65 -19.49
CA ARG A 198 -4.82 10.88 -18.77
C ARG A 198 -5.33 9.67 -17.97
N TYR A 199 -4.83 8.47 -18.24
CA TYR A 199 -5.15 7.25 -17.48
C TYR A 199 -4.18 7.00 -16.33
N LYS A 200 -3.16 7.85 -16.17
CA LYS A 200 -2.14 7.66 -15.14
C LYS A 200 -2.71 7.90 -13.75
N VAL A 201 -2.47 6.95 -12.85
CA VAL A 201 -2.80 7.12 -11.43
C VAL A 201 -1.84 8.11 -10.80
N THR A 202 -2.38 9.16 -10.18
CA THR A 202 -1.61 10.13 -9.39
C THR A 202 -2.35 10.47 -8.10
N SER A 203 -1.65 11.04 -7.12
CA SER A 203 -2.29 11.58 -5.91
C SER A 203 -2.90 12.97 -6.12
N GLY A 204 -2.78 13.57 -7.31
CA GLY A 204 -3.06 14.99 -7.51
C GLY A 204 -4.52 15.37 -7.27
N ASN A 205 -5.45 14.70 -7.93
CA ASN A 205 -6.87 14.97 -7.76
C ASN A 205 -7.33 14.56 -6.34
N ILE A 206 -6.79 13.46 -5.78
CA ILE A 206 -7.08 13.03 -4.40
C ILE A 206 -6.77 14.17 -3.41
N LEU A 207 -5.56 14.73 -3.50
CA LEU A 207 -5.13 15.85 -2.67
C LEU A 207 -5.98 17.10 -2.91
N GLU A 208 -6.28 17.43 -4.16
CA GLU A 208 -7.08 18.61 -4.50
C GLU A 208 -8.50 18.54 -3.91
N PHE A 209 -9.20 17.41 -4.07
CA PHE A 209 -10.55 17.25 -3.52
C PHE A 209 -10.56 17.13 -1.99
N ALA A 210 -9.44 16.71 -1.39
CA ALA A 210 -9.22 16.74 0.05
C ALA A 210 -8.68 18.09 0.57
N SER A 211 -8.43 19.07 -0.28
CA SER A 211 -7.80 20.34 0.13
C SER A 211 -8.79 21.40 0.65
N ASP A 212 -8.24 22.32 1.43
CA ASP A 212 -8.79 23.65 1.71
C ASP A 212 -7.60 24.64 1.71
N GLY A 213 -7.47 25.45 0.67
CA GLY A 213 -6.28 26.28 0.47
C GLY A 213 -5.00 25.45 0.31
N ASP A 214 -4.02 25.68 1.18
CA ASP A 214 -2.73 24.96 1.26
C ASP A 214 -2.74 23.83 2.31
N PHE A 215 -3.93 23.51 2.83
CA PHE A 215 -4.19 22.50 3.85
C PHE A 215 -4.93 21.29 3.25
N ILE A 216 -4.76 20.12 3.87
CA ILE A 216 -5.44 18.87 3.49
C ILE A 216 -6.29 18.42 4.67
N LYS A 217 -7.58 18.20 4.43
CA LYS A 217 -8.60 17.96 5.45
C LYS A 217 -8.52 16.60 6.13
N HIS A 218 -7.94 15.60 5.46
CA HIS A 218 -7.87 14.22 5.95
C HIS A 218 -6.43 13.72 5.94
N GLU A 219 -6.00 13.04 7.00
CA GLU A 219 -4.66 12.43 7.10
C GLU A 219 -4.45 11.37 6.00
N MET A 220 -5.49 10.61 5.68
CA MET A 220 -5.45 9.58 4.64
C MET A 220 -5.13 10.14 3.23
N ALA A 221 -5.58 11.35 2.90
CA ALA A 221 -5.16 12.01 1.66
C ALA A 221 -3.69 12.43 1.71
N ILE A 222 -3.17 12.82 2.88
CA ILE A 222 -1.75 13.12 3.08
C ILE A 222 -0.91 11.84 2.93
N GLU A 223 -1.37 10.71 3.48
CA GLU A 223 -0.76 9.38 3.30
C GLU A 223 -0.61 9.02 1.82
N ALA A 224 -1.70 9.14 1.04
CA ALA A 224 -1.68 8.93 -0.41
C ALA A 224 -0.68 9.87 -1.11
N GLY A 225 -0.64 11.14 -0.69
CA GLY A 225 0.31 12.13 -1.19
C GLY A 225 1.77 11.80 -0.88
N ILE A 226 2.07 11.31 0.33
CA ILE A 226 3.41 10.91 0.75
C ILE A 226 3.86 9.65 0.01
N ILE A 227 3.00 8.62 -0.12
CA ILE A 227 3.32 7.42 -0.89
C ILE A 227 3.66 7.78 -2.34
N SER A 228 2.82 8.60 -2.95
CA SER A 228 3.04 9.13 -4.30
C SER A 228 4.34 9.94 -4.39
N TYR A 229 4.62 10.81 -3.41
CA TYR A 229 5.85 11.60 -3.37
C TYR A 229 7.09 10.69 -3.31
N ILE A 230 7.13 9.73 -2.38
CA ILE A 230 8.28 8.84 -2.18
C ILE A 230 8.57 8.04 -3.45
N LYS A 231 7.53 7.44 -4.07
CA LYS A 231 7.71 6.63 -5.28
C LYS A 231 8.24 7.42 -6.47
N ASN A 232 7.91 8.72 -6.55
CA ASN A 232 8.28 9.57 -7.67
C ASN A 232 9.52 10.44 -7.42
N ASN A 233 10.05 10.49 -6.19
CA ASN A 233 11.17 11.35 -5.80
C ASN A 233 12.22 10.58 -4.99
N ARG A 234 13.07 9.81 -5.67
CA ARG A 234 14.09 8.95 -5.01
C ARG A 234 15.08 9.71 -4.11
N ASN A 235 15.35 10.97 -4.44
CA ASN A 235 16.27 11.84 -3.69
C ASN A 235 15.51 12.90 -2.86
N GLY A 236 14.20 12.70 -2.62
CA GLY A 236 13.40 13.61 -1.80
C GLY A 236 13.68 13.46 -0.31
N GLU A 237 12.96 14.24 0.51
CA GLU A 237 13.20 14.36 1.96
C GLU A 237 13.13 13.04 2.74
N PHE A 238 12.33 12.10 2.24
CA PHE A 238 12.17 10.77 2.85
C PHE A 238 13.17 9.74 2.34
N GLY A 239 13.89 10.01 1.25
CA GLY A 239 14.75 9.06 0.55
C GLY A 239 14.00 8.00 -0.29
N HIS A 240 14.74 6.99 -0.74
CA HIS A 240 14.26 5.88 -1.59
C HIS A 240 13.96 4.63 -0.78
N TRP A 241 12.84 3.96 -1.12
CA TRP A 241 12.32 2.77 -0.44
C TRP A 241 11.83 1.74 -1.45
N ASP A 242 12.18 0.47 -1.25
CA ASP A 242 11.84 -0.63 -2.19
C ASP A 242 10.47 -1.25 -1.86
N TYR A 243 10.10 -1.22 -0.57
CA TYR A 243 8.76 -1.54 -0.09
C TYR A 243 8.18 -0.32 0.62
N LEU A 244 6.93 0.00 0.31
CA LEU A 244 6.19 1.10 0.91
C LEU A 244 4.71 0.74 0.99
N THR A 245 4.09 1.03 2.13
CA THR A 245 2.67 0.74 2.39
C THR A 245 2.13 1.73 3.41
N HIS A 246 0.81 1.87 3.46
CA HIS A 246 0.12 2.58 4.54
C HIS A 246 -0.50 1.60 5.54
N GLN A 247 -0.81 2.11 6.74
CA GLN A 247 -1.67 1.46 7.73
C GLN A 247 -1.23 0.05 8.19
N VAL A 248 0.06 -0.08 8.57
CA VAL A 248 0.64 -1.36 9.05
C VAL A 248 0.45 -1.50 10.56
N VAL A 249 -0.03 -2.67 11.00
CA VAL A 249 -0.26 -2.94 12.42
C VAL A 249 1.04 -2.85 13.23
N ALA A 250 0.98 -2.07 14.30
CA ALA A 250 2.10 -1.79 15.20
C ALA A 250 1.74 -2.00 16.67
N SER A 251 1.01 -3.09 16.95
CA SER A 251 0.65 -3.48 18.31
C SER A 251 0.44 -5.01 18.41
N PRO A 252 0.47 -5.59 19.63
CA PRO A 252 0.16 -7.00 19.82
C PRO A 252 -1.23 -7.35 19.28
N PHE A 253 -1.42 -8.63 18.95
CA PHE A 253 -2.68 -9.10 18.40
C PHE A 253 -3.84 -8.88 19.39
N LYS A 254 -4.86 -8.14 18.94
CA LYS A 254 -6.10 -7.76 19.63
C LYS A 254 -7.19 -7.52 18.56
N PRO A 255 -8.47 -7.27 18.90
CA PRO A 255 -9.48 -7.06 17.85
C PRO A 255 -9.07 -5.93 16.90
N VAL A 256 -9.24 -6.15 15.59
CA VAL A 256 -8.68 -5.31 14.51
C VAL A 256 -9.05 -3.83 14.65
N ASP A 257 -10.28 -3.55 15.09
CA ASP A 257 -10.80 -2.19 15.27
C ASP A 257 -10.08 -1.41 16.40
N TYR A 258 -9.29 -2.07 17.25
CA TYR A 258 -8.51 -1.44 18.34
C TYR A 258 -6.99 -1.51 18.13
N MET A 259 -6.53 -1.99 16.96
CA MET A 259 -5.11 -2.08 16.64
C MET A 259 -4.52 -0.72 16.33
N ASP A 260 -3.33 -0.45 16.89
CA ASP A 260 -2.53 0.69 16.49
C ASP A 260 -1.91 0.41 15.11
N LYS A 261 -1.88 1.41 14.25
CA LYS A 261 -1.31 1.32 12.90
C LYS A 261 -0.34 2.45 12.66
N MET A 262 0.79 2.12 12.03
CA MET A 262 1.71 3.11 11.49
C MET A 262 1.11 3.66 10.20
N ASP A 263 1.06 4.98 10.08
CA ASP A 263 0.44 5.62 8.91
C ASP A 263 1.19 5.25 7.63
N VAL A 264 2.52 5.35 7.63
CA VAL A 264 3.36 4.83 6.53
C VAL A 264 4.50 3.97 7.09
N PHE A 265 4.68 2.81 6.48
CA PHE A 265 5.77 1.89 6.77
C PHE A 265 6.46 1.48 5.47
N GLY A 266 7.78 1.30 5.54
CA GLY A 266 8.56 0.87 4.40
C GLY A 266 9.89 0.24 4.79
N TYR A 267 10.59 -0.30 3.81
CA TYR A 267 11.97 -0.72 3.95
C TYR A 267 12.67 -0.69 2.60
N LYS A 268 14.01 -0.67 2.64
CA LYS A 268 14.86 -0.72 1.46
C LYS A 268 15.91 -1.78 1.62
N PHE A 269 16.28 -2.40 0.51
CA PHE A 269 17.33 -3.39 0.47
C PHE A 269 18.70 -2.76 0.24
N ILE A 270 19.74 -3.50 0.59
CA ILE A 270 21.08 -3.21 0.09
C ILE A 270 21.06 -3.42 -1.43
N PRO A 271 21.58 -2.48 -2.25
CA PRO A 271 21.57 -2.61 -3.70
C PRO A 271 22.11 -3.97 -4.17
N ASN A 272 21.34 -4.65 -5.03
CA ASN A 272 21.61 -6.00 -5.58
C ASN A 272 21.45 -7.18 -4.61
N PHE A 273 20.92 -6.96 -3.40
CA PHE A 273 20.64 -8.03 -2.44
C PHE A 273 19.18 -7.95 -1.97
N ASN A 274 18.67 -9.05 -1.40
CA ASN A 274 17.36 -9.07 -0.72
C ASN A 274 17.51 -8.84 0.81
N THR A 275 18.65 -8.31 1.23
CA THR A 275 18.92 -8.01 2.64
C THR A 275 18.43 -6.60 2.96
N VAL A 276 17.53 -6.47 3.94
CA VAL A 276 17.01 -5.18 4.37
C VAL A 276 18.14 -4.34 4.97
N SER A 277 18.26 -3.10 4.48
CA SER A 277 19.22 -2.10 4.94
C SER A 277 18.61 -1.18 5.99
N LYS A 278 17.43 -0.62 5.70
CA LYS A 278 16.73 0.32 6.59
C LYS A 278 15.22 0.08 6.55
N TYR A 279 14.55 0.47 7.62
CA TYR A 279 13.11 0.58 7.77
C TYR A 279 12.70 2.05 7.87
N LEU A 280 11.52 2.35 7.35
CA LEU A 280 10.88 3.66 7.39
C LEU A 280 9.64 3.57 8.28
N VAL A 281 9.47 4.58 9.13
CA VAL A 281 8.24 4.83 9.86
C VAL A 281 7.87 6.31 9.75
N ILE A 282 6.62 6.59 9.37
CA ILE A 282 6.08 7.95 9.32
C ILE A 282 4.77 7.98 10.09
N GLU A 283 4.64 8.97 10.97
CA GLU A 283 3.40 9.38 11.63
C GLU A 283 2.95 10.72 11.05
N ILE A 284 1.66 10.84 10.77
CA ILE A 284 1.08 12.00 10.09
C ILE A 284 0.08 12.68 11.03
N LYS A 285 0.08 14.01 11.00
CA LYS A 285 -0.96 14.84 11.58
C LYS A 285 -1.41 15.84 10.53
N LYS A 286 -2.72 15.94 10.28
CA LYS A 286 -3.22 16.96 9.35
C LYS A 286 -3.02 18.38 9.88
N ASP A 287 -3.19 18.58 11.18
CA ASP A 287 -3.08 19.88 11.83
C ASP A 287 -1.68 20.13 12.39
N SER A 288 -1.55 21.17 13.23
CA SER A 288 -0.35 21.38 14.03
C SER A 288 -0.13 20.18 14.97
N ALA A 289 1.12 19.70 15.05
CA ALA A 289 1.47 18.58 15.90
C ALA A 289 1.29 18.93 17.39
N THR A 290 0.86 17.94 18.17
CA THR A 290 0.91 17.98 19.64
C THR A 290 2.02 17.07 20.16
N VAL A 291 2.38 17.20 21.44
CA VAL A 291 3.42 16.37 22.08
C VAL A 291 3.14 14.86 21.98
N ASP A 292 1.87 14.46 21.88
CA ASP A 292 1.46 13.06 21.76
C ASP A 292 2.03 12.38 20.52
N VAL A 293 2.22 13.13 19.42
CA VAL A 293 2.78 12.57 18.18
C VAL A 293 4.22 12.08 18.38
N ILE A 294 4.99 12.73 19.26
CA ILE A 294 6.36 12.31 19.58
C ILE A 294 6.34 11.01 20.40
N HIS A 295 5.40 10.86 21.32
CA HIS A 295 5.24 9.59 22.03
C HIS A 295 4.79 8.46 21.10
N GLN A 296 3.88 8.75 20.18
CA GLN A 296 3.37 7.79 19.22
C GLN A 296 4.44 7.32 18.23
N ILE A 297 5.19 8.23 17.60
CA ILE A 297 6.28 7.85 16.69
C ILE A 297 7.37 7.07 17.43
N MET A 298 7.70 7.46 18.67
CA MET A 298 8.72 6.73 19.44
C MET A 298 8.25 5.34 19.86
N LYS A 299 6.95 5.14 20.15
CA LYS A 299 6.36 3.81 20.33
C LYS A 299 6.53 2.95 19.07
N TYR A 300 6.33 3.52 17.88
CA TYR A 300 6.52 2.80 16.62
C TYR A 300 7.98 2.52 16.31
N VAL A 301 8.90 3.43 16.64
CA VAL A 301 10.35 3.15 16.55
C VAL A 301 10.73 1.97 17.43
N ASP A 302 10.25 1.92 18.67
CA ASP A 302 10.54 0.80 19.58
C ASP A 302 9.88 -0.51 19.10
N TRP A 303 8.66 -0.44 18.57
CA TRP A 303 7.98 -1.59 17.94
C TRP A 303 8.79 -2.12 16.76
N VAL A 304 9.20 -1.26 15.83
CA VAL A 304 9.99 -1.66 14.66
C VAL A 304 11.33 -2.25 15.08
N ASN A 305 11.95 -1.67 16.12
CA ASN A 305 13.20 -2.18 16.64
C ASN A 305 13.09 -3.63 17.12
N GLN A 306 12.04 -3.93 17.89
CA GLN A 306 11.77 -5.25 18.45
C GLN A 306 11.35 -6.26 17.37
N GLU A 307 10.52 -5.83 16.41
CA GLU A 307 9.89 -6.72 15.45
C GLU A 307 10.72 -7.01 14.19
N TYR A 308 11.58 -6.08 13.78
CA TYR A 308 12.26 -6.15 12.48
C TYR A 308 13.77 -5.99 12.54
N THR A 309 14.31 -5.20 13.46
CA THR A 309 15.76 -4.86 13.47
C THR A 309 16.59 -5.64 14.47
N TYR A 310 15.94 -6.44 15.33
CA TYR A 310 16.60 -7.24 16.37
C TYR A 310 17.52 -6.44 17.30
N GLY A 311 17.13 -5.20 17.63
CA GLY A 311 17.87 -4.32 18.53
C GLY A 311 18.81 -3.31 17.86
N ASP A 312 18.94 -3.32 16.53
CA ASP A 312 19.74 -2.34 15.80
C ASP A 312 18.92 -1.12 15.37
N TYR A 313 18.79 -0.16 16.28
CA TYR A 313 18.08 1.10 16.01
C TYR A 313 18.64 1.88 14.81
N ASP A 314 19.92 1.71 14.44
CA ASP A 314 20.46 2.39 13.25
C ASP A 314 19.77 1.94 11.97
N MET A 315 19.02 0.84 11.98
CA MET A 315 18.24 0.43 10.82
C MET A 315 16.98 1.29 10.61
N ILE A 316 16.62 2.21 11.51
CA ILE A 316 15.32 2.90 11.49
C ILE A 316 15.48 4.36 11.07
N GLU A 317 14.69 4.80 10.09
CA GLU A 317 14.47 6.21 9.77
C GLU A 317 13.03 6.58 10.16
N ALA A 318 12.86 7.65 10.96
CA ALA A 318 11.56 8.02 11.51
C ALA A 318 11.20 9.47 11.16
N PHE A 319 9.95 9.69 10.78
CA PHE A 319 9.44 11.01 10.42
C PHE A 319 8.12 11.28 11.11
N VAL A 320 7.94 12.52 11.54
CA VAL A 320 6.60 13.08 11.78
C VAL A 320 6.32 14.11 10.72
N VAL A 321 5.16 14.02 10.08
CA VAL A 321 4.68 15.00 9.09
C VAL A 321 3.47 15.73 9.65
N ALA A 322 3.54 17.05 9.73
CA ALA A 322 2.45 17.88 10.26
C ALA A 322 2.35 19.23 9.55
N LYS A 323 1.26 19.98 9.76
CA LYS A 323 1.15 21.34 9.20
C LYS A 323 2.15 22.30 9.86
N ASP A 324 2.32 22.16 11.17
CA ASP A 324 3.25 22.96 11.97
C ASP A 324 3.73 22.18 13.19
N PHE A 325 4.81 22.67 13.81
CA PHE A 325 5.43 22.09 15.01
C PHE A 325 5.66 23.18 16.07
N PRO A 326 4.85 23.23 17.13
CA PRO A 326 5.08 24.11 18.27
C PRO A 326 6.42 23.83 18.97
N LEU A 327 6.92 24.83 19.70
CA LEU A 327 8.20 24.72 20.41
C LEU A 327 8.22 23.55 21.38
N GLU A 328 7.13 23.29 22.12
CA GLU A 328 7.08 22.16 23.06
C GLU A 328 7.25 20.79 22.36
N VAL A 329 6.80 20.66 21.11
CA VAL A 329 6.95 19.42 20.33
C VAL A 329 8.41 19.23 19.91
N ILE A 330 9.06 20.31 19.47
CA ILE A 330 10.47 20.32 19.08
C ILE A 330 11.36 20.02 20.30
N GLU A 331 11.05 20.61 21.45
CA GLU A 331 11.75 20.37 22.71
C GLU A 331 11.58 18.93 23.20
N LEU A 332 10.36 18.39 23.14
CA LEU A 332 10.12 16.99 23.48
C LEU A 332 10.89 16.04 22.55
N LYS A 333 10.90 16.30 21.23
CA LYS A 333 11.71 15.55 20.27
C LYS A 333 13.20 15.57 20.65
N LYS A 334 13.74 16.70 21.08
CA LYS A 334 15.15 16.79 21.56
C LYS A 334 15.38 15.99 22.84
N LEU A 335 14.37 15.92 23.71
CA LEU A 335 14.45 15.20 24.98
C LEU A 335 14.40 13.67 24.79
N ILE A 336 13.40 13.15 24.06
CA ILE A 336 13.09 11.71 23.99
C ILE A 336 13.30 11.06 22.62
N GLY A 337 13.55 11.85 21.56
CA GLY A 337 13.75 11.39 20.19
C GLY A 337 15.13 10.77 19.93
N LYS A 338 15.68 10.09 20.94
CA LYS A 338 16.99 9.41 20.89
C LYS A 338 16.95 8.06 21.60
N ARG A 339 17.82 7.14 21.19
CA ARG A 339 18.02 5.83 21.82
C ARG A 339 19.50 5.53 21.96
N VAL A 340 19.89 5.00 23.12
CA VAL A 340 21.24 4.47 23.36
C VAL A 340 21.12 2.95 23.40
N PHE A 341 21.98 2.25 22.65
CA PHE A 341 21.88 0.80 22.50
C PHE A 341 23.26 0.16 22.29
N THR A 342 23.33 -1.17 22.36
CA THR A 342 24.59 -1.91 22.20
C THR A 342 24.67 -2.55 20.83
N LYS A 343 25.77 -2.34 20.12
CA LYS A 343 26.13 -2.98 18.85
C LYS A 343 27.27 -3.96 19.01
N GLY A 344 27.16 -5.09 18.31
CA GLY A 344 28.17 -6.15 18.35
C GLY A 344 28.20 -6.89 19.69
N ARG A 345 28.68 -8.14 19.67
CA ARG A 345 28.78 -8.96 20.89
C ARG A 345 30.18 -8.95 21.49
N ARG A 346 31.23 -8.93 20.65
CA ARG A 346 32.64 -9.04 21.07
C ARG A 346 33.55 -8.30 20.08
N PRO A 347 34.02 -7.06 20.38
CA PRO A 347 33.66 -6.26 21.55
C PRO A 347 32.27 -5.61 21.41
N PRO A 348 31.52 -5.44 22.50
CA PRO A 348 30.33 -4.59 22.49
C PRO A 348 30.72 -3.13 22.30
N LYS A 349 29.95 -2.39 21.50
CA LYS A 349 30.10 -0.95 21.27
C LYS A 349 28.79 -0.24 21.60
N THR A 350 28.86 0.92 22.26
CA THR A 350 27.68 1.77 22.43
C THR A 350 27.37 2.49 21.12
N GLY A 351 26.11 2.45 20.71
CA GLY A 351 25.55 3.22 19.60
C GLY A 351 24.48 4.20 20.09
N GLU A 352 24.28 5.27 19.34
CA GLU A 352 23.26 6.28 19.60
C GLU A 352 22.45 6.51 18.32
N TRP A 353 21.13 6.44 18.45
CA TRP A 353 20.19 6.74 17.37
C TRP A 353 19.47 8.06 17.67
N PHE A 354 19.32 8.91 16.65
CA PHE A 354 18.64 10.21 16.74
C PHE A 354 17.98 10.60 15.40
N ASN A 355 17.62 9.61 14.57
CA ASN A 355 17.11 9.84 13.21
C ASN A 355 15.59 10.10 13.16
N LEU A 356 15.05 10.76 14.20
CA LEU A 356 13.69 11.30 14.15
C LEU A 356 13.72 12.69 13.50
N LYS A 357 13.02 12.84 12.37
CA LYS A 357 12.87 14.09 11.64
C LYS A 357 11.44 14.63 11.73
N LEU A 358 11.30 15.95 11.74
CA LEU A 358 10.01 16.64 11.73
C LEU A 358 9.89 17.38 10.41
N LEU A 359 8.88 17.08 9.60
CA LEU A 359 8.66 17.70 8.29
C LEU A 359 7.33 18.45 8.29
N LYS A 360 7.37 19.74 8.00
CA LYS A 360 6.15 20.51 7.71
C LYS A 360 5.67 20.18 6.31
N TYR A 361 4.37 19.99 6.13
CA TYR A 361 3.77 19.88 4.81
C TYR A 361 3.00 21.13 4.40
N SER A 362 2.96 21.40 3.10
CA SER A 362 2.02 22.33 2.48
C SER A 362 1.49 21.75 1.17
N PHE A 363 0.24 22.07 0.82
CA PHE A 363 -0.33 21.66 -0.46
C PHE A 363 -0.14 22.75 -1.51
N ASN A 364 0.59 22.41 -2.58
CA ASN A 364 0.70 23.27 -3.75
C ASN A 364 -0.44 22.97 -4.72
N LYS A 365 -1.45 23.84 -4.74
CA LYS A 365 -2.65 23.68 -5.58
C LYS A 365 -2.36 23.71 -7.08
N GLN A 366 -1.36 24.50 -7.52
CA GLN A 366 -1.00 24.58 -8.95
C GLN A 366 -0.37 23.28 -9.44
N LEU A 367 0.51 22.69 -8.62
CA LEU A 367 1.19 21.44 -8.95
C LEU A 367 0.40 20.19 -8.55
N LYS A 368 -0.68 20.37 -7.77
CA LYS A 368 -1.45 19.31 -7.10
C LYS A 368 -0.57 18.33 -6.33
N LYS A 369 0.39 18.86 -5.55
CA LYS A 369 1.39 18.06 -4.83
C LYS A 369 1.63 18.59 -3.42
N LEU A 370 2.02 17.69 -2.53
CA LEU A 370 2.58 18.05 -1.24
C LEU A 370 4.02 18.55 -1.41
N GLN A 371 4.37 19.56 -0.64
CA GLN A 371 5.74 20.05 -0.45
C GLN A 371 6.12 19.85 1.02
N PHE A 372 7.39 19.54 1.26
CA PHE A 372 7.90 19.20 2.59
C PHE A 372 9.10 20.08 2.93
N GLU A 373 9.17 20.50 4.20
CA GLU A 373 10.29 21.27 4.74
C GLU A 373 10.71 20.70 6.10
N GLU A 374 12.00 20.37 6.26
CA GLU A 374 12.53 19.87 7.53
C GLU A 374 12.66 20.97 8.58
N VAL A 375 12.09 20.74 9.76
CA VAL A 375 12.23 21.60 10.94
C VAL A 375 13.57 21.32 11.61
N LYS A 376 14.39 22.36 11.75
CA LYS A 376 15.75 22.27 12.32
C LYS A 376 15.78 22.35 13.85
#